data_AF-C1FNL0-F1
#
_entry.id   AF-C1FNL0-F1
#
_cell.length_a   1.000
_cell.length_b   1.000
_cell.length_c   1.000
_cell.angle_alpha   90.00
_cell.angle_beta   90.00
_cell.angle_gamma   90.00
#
_symmetry.space_group_name_H-M   'P 1'
#
loop_
_entity.id
_entity.type
_entity.pdbx_description
1 polymer ?
#
loop_
_entity_poly.entity_id
_entity_poly.type
_entity_poly.pdbx_seq_one_letter_code
_entity_poly.pdbx_strand_id
1 'polypeptide(L)'
;MSKDIGKKLILLLSIGVTVLVVTYTYIYTKPNAYEVLVNDNPVAYMKNKEDFNKIYKDVENNTKKRFNLNMKNNIEFKNIKVKGDIFTSNDFIKKSILENSNIKVTAFKVKLQDEFIGILSNKKEIKELNEIINKKYSVNIIDHIKIKEETISVEEINTIDELAINISKSQKLQNFMNSKRLSRGDINEEIALAMPTNGCITSKFGKRWGKFHKGLDIGAPSGTGIYSSLDGRVIYSGWEEGYGKVIKIQHSSELITIYAHCSNLYVKVGQYVKKGEKIGEVGSTGRSTGPHVHFELRKNNEPCNPLIYIK
;
A
#
# COMPACT_ATOMS: atom_id res chain seq x y z
N MET A 1 -15.28 -48.91 72.80
CA MET A 1 -14.32 -48.55 71.73
C MET A 1 -14.98 -48.23 70.38
N SER A 2 -15.98 -48.97 69.89
CA SER A 2 -16.60 -48.76 68.56
C SER A 2 -17.34 -47.41 68.34
N LYS A 3 -18.12 -46.92 69.33
CA LYS A 3 -18.90 -45.66 69.19
C LYS A 3 -18.05 -44.39 69.03
N ASP A 4 -16.83 -44.39 69.57
CA ASP A 4 -15.94 -43.22 69.54
C ASP A 4 -15.20 -43.09 68.19
N ILE A 5 -14.93 -44.23 67.54
CA ILE A 5 -14.37 -44.31 66.19
C ILE A 5 -15.40 -43.81 65.17
N GLY A 6 -16.68 -44.20 65.30
CA GLY A 6 -17.76 -43.74 64.42
C GLY A 6 -17.98 -42.22 64.47
N LYS A 7 -17.93 -41.61 65.67
CA LYS A 7 -18.04 -40.14 65.83
C LYS A 7 -16.85 -39.41 65.21
N LYS A 8 -15.62 -39.90 65.40
CA LYS A 8 -14.42 -39.33 64.76
C LYS A 8 -14.48 -39.45 63.23
N LEU A 9 -15.00 -40.57 62.70
CA LEU A 9 -15.16 -40.77 61.26
C LEU A 9 -16.21 -39.82 60.65
N ILE A 10 -17.36 -39.63 61.32
CA ILE A 10 -18.39 -38.67 60.90
C ILE A 10 -17.85 -37.23 60.94
N LEU A 11 -17.08 -36.88 61.98
CA LEU A 11 -16.43 -35.58 62.08
C LEU A 11 -15.44 -35.36 60.93
N LEU A 12 -14.57 -36.33 60.64
CA LEU A 12 -13.62 -36.26 59.52
C LEU A 12 -14.33 -36.12 58.16
N LEU A 13 -15.43 -36.86 57.94
CA LEU A 13 -16.24 -36.73 56.72
C LEU A 13 -16.89 -35.34 56.61
N SER A 14 -17.42 -34.81 57.72
CA SER A 14 -18.03 -33.47 57.73
C SER A 14 -17.02 -32.35 57.44
N ILE A 15 -15.79 -32.48 57.96
CA ILE A 15 -14.69 -31.56 57.67
C ILE A 15 -14.30 -31.68 56.20
N GLY A 16 -14.19 -32.90 55.67
CA GLY A 16 -13.88 -33.14 54.26
C GLY A 16 -14.90 -32.51 53.30
N VAL A 17 -16.20 -32.67 53.58
CA VAL A 17 -17.27 -32.04 52.81
C VAL A 17 -17.22 -30.52 52.92
N THR A 18 -16.97 -29.97 54.11
CA THR A 18 -16.87 -28.52 54.30
C THR A 18 -15.68 -27.94 53.53
N VAL A 19 -14.52 -28.59 53.58
CA VAL A 19 -13.34 -28.18 52.80
C VAL A 19 -13.61 -28.27 51.30
N LEU A 20 -14.30 -29.32 50.83
CA LEU A 20 -14.70 -29.45 49.43
C LEU A 20 -15.66 -28.35 48.99
N VAL A 21 -16.66 -28.03 49.80
CA VAL A 21 -17.62 -26.94 49.48
C VAL A 21 -16.90 -25.60 49.48
N VAL A 22 -16.07 -25.30 50.48
CA VAL A 22 -15.31 -24.04 50.54
C VAL A 22 -14.32 -23.92 49.38
N THR A 23 -13.60 -24.99 49.04
CA THR A 23 -12.67 -24.97 47.89
C THR A 23 -13.40 -24.89 46.56
N TYR A 24 -14.52 -25.61 46.40
CA TYR A 24 -15.39 -25.50 45.24
C TYR A 24 -15.94 -24.08 45.09
N THR A 25 -16.55 -23.53 46.14
CA THR A 25 -17.04 -22.15 46.14
C THR A 25 -15.90 -21.18 45.85
N TYR A 26 -14.74 -21.32 46.49
CA TYR A 26 -13.58 -20.46 46.23
C TYR A 26 -13.10 -20.51 44.77
N ILE A 27 -12.95 -21.70 44.17
CA ILE A 27 -12.56 -21.86 42.76
C ILE A 27 -13.64 -21.26 41.84
N TYR A 28 -14.92 -21.48 42.15
CA TYR A 28 -16.02 -21.01 41.33
C TYR A 28 -16.39 -19.55 41.56
N THR A 29 -16.03 -18.89 42.65
CA THR A 29 -16.34 -17.46 42.88
C THR A 29 -15.13 -16.56 42.65
N LYS A 30 -13.92 -17.10 42.50
CA LYS A 30 -12.71 -16.31 42.27
C LYS A 30 -12.81 -15.52 40.96
N PRO A 31 -12.53 -14.20 40.96
CA PRO A 31 -12.45 -13.43 39.74
C PRO A 31 -11.33 -13.96 38.85
N ASN A 32 -11.58 -14.01 37.54
CA ASN A 32 -10.66 -14.53 36.54
C ASN A 32 -10.23 -13.47 35.50
N ALA A 33 -10.77 -12.25 35.62
CA ALA A 33 -10.43 -11.11 34.77
C ALA A 33 -10.66 -9.79 35.52
N TYR A 34 -10.22 -8.70 34.89
CA TYR A 34 -10.41 -7.34 35.31
C TYR A 34 -11.15 -6.57 34.23
N GLU A 35 -12.21 -5.87 34.62
CA GLU A 35 -12.74 -4.72 33.87
C GLU A 35 -11.90 -3.50 34.24
N VAL A 36 -11.32 -2.86 33.23
CA VAL A 36 -10.48 -1.67 33.43
C VAL A 36 -11.24 -0.45 33.00
N LEU A 37 -11.29 0.55 33.88
CA LEU A 37 -11.96 1.82 33.62
C LEU A 37 -10.93 2.94 33.51
N VAL A 38 -11.14 3.84 32.56
CA VAL A 38 -10.40 5.09 32.38
C VAL A 38 -11.39 6.23 32.49
N ASN A 39 -11.20 7.10 33.49
CA ASN A 39 -12.13 8.19 33.80
C ASN A 39 -13.58 7.70 33.90
N ASP A 40 -13.78 6.63 34.67
CA ASP A 40 -15.07 5.97 34.94
C ASP A 40 -15.73 5.25 33.75
N ASN A 41 -15.06 5.18 32.59
CA ASN A 41 -15.55 4.48 31.41
C ASN A 41 -14.81 3.16 31.18
N PRO A 42 -15.51 2.04 30.91
CA PRO A 42 -14.87 0.75 30.67
C PRO A 42 -14.10 0.76 29.34
N VAL A 43 -12.80 0.42 29.38
CA VAL A 43 -11.91 0.42 28.20
C VAL A 43 -11.32 -0.95 27.86
N ALA A 44 -11.31 -1.90 28.80
CA ALA A 44 -10.70 -3.21 28.59
C ALA A 44 -11.23 -4.30 29.52
N TYR A 45 -11.22 -5.53 29.02
CA TYR A 45 -11.37 -6.76 29.79
C TYR A 45 -10.10 -7.60 29.66
N MET A 46 -9.36 -7.82 30.75
CA MET A 46 -8.02 -8.44 30.71
C MET A 46 -7.76 -9.40 31.87
N LYS A 47 -6.88 -10.39 31.68
CA LYS A 47 -6.46 -11.32 32.76
C LYS A 47 -5.48 -10.70 33.75
N ASN A 48 -4.61 -9.78 33.28
CA ASN A 48 -3.49 -9.27 34.06
C ASN A 48 -3.48 -7.73 34.05
N LYS A 49 -3.36 -7.11 35.23
CA LYS A 49 -3.23 -5.66 35.38
C LYS A 49 -1.92 -5.12 34.81
N GLU A 50 -0.84 -5.90 34.89
CA GLU A 50 0.48 -5.48 34.41
C GLU A 50 0.50 -5.26 32.90
N ASP A 51 -0.23 -6.09 32.15
CA ASP A 51 -0.31 -5.96 30.70
C ASP A 51 -1.07 -4.69 30.30
N PHE A 52 -2.16 -4.37 31.01
CA PHE A 52 -2.83 -3.08 30.84
C PHE A 52 -1.88 -1.91 31.15
N ASN A 53 -1.14 -1.96 32.25
CA ASN A 53 -0.22 -0.89 32.64
C ASN A 53 0.89 -0.67 31.60
N LYS A 54 1.39 -1.73 30.95
CA LYS A 54 2.33 -1.62 29.83
C LYS A 54 1.71 -0.92 28.64
N ILE A 55 0.48 -1.29 28.26
CA ILE A 55 -0.26 -0.66 27.16
C ILE A 55 -0.53 0.82 27.47
N TYR A 56 -1.00 1.12 28.68
CA TYR A 56 -1.26 2.49 29.12
C TYR A 56 0.00 3.35 29.05
N LYS A 57 1.13 2.84 29.54
CA LYS A 57 2.43 3.55 29.47
C LYS A 57 2.91 3.79 28.04
N ASP A 58 2.67 2.83 27.13
CA ASP A 58 2.93 3.01 25.70
C ASP A 58 2.08 4.16 25.11
N VAL A 59 0.78 4.17 25.40
CA VAL A 59 -0.14 5.24 24.97
C VAL A 59 0.30 6.60 25.55
N GLU A 60 0.64 6.66 26.83
CA GLU A 60 1.11 7.88 27.49
C GLU A 60 2.40 8.41 26.86
N ASN A 61 3.39 7.55 26.64
CA ASN A 61 4.66 7.94 26.02
C ASN A 61 4.47 8.43 24.58
N ASN A 62 3.63 7.75 23.80
CA ASN A 62 3.35 8.14 22.41
C ASN A 62 2.59 9.47 22.36
N THR A 63 1.61 9.67 23.25
CA THR A 63 0.87 10.93 23.39
C THR A 63 1.80 12.07 23.79
N LYS A 64 2.70 11.84 24.75
CA LYS A 64 3.71 12.81 25.17
C LYS A 64 4.68 13.16 24.05
N LYS A 65 5.17 12.17 23.32
CA LYS A 65 6.10 12.39 22.21
C LYS A 65 5.45 13.18 21.06
N ARG A 66 4.21 12.83 20.71
CA ARG A 66 3.51 13.40 19.54
C ARG A 66 2.89 14.77 19.82
N PHE A 67 2.30 14.94 21.00
CA PHE A 67 1.52 16.14 21.36
C PHE A 67 2.17 17.01 22.45
N ASN A 68 3.28 16.57 23.05
CA ASN A 68 3.93 17.23 24.18
C ASN A 68 3.00 17.41 25.40
N LEU A 69 2.16 16.42 25.67
CA LEU A 69 1.19 16.41 26.77
C LEU A 69 1.36 15.19 27.68
N ASN A 70 1.06 15.38 28.97
CA ASN A 70 1.01 14.26 29.92
C ASN A 70 -0.47 13.88 30.14
N MET A 71 -0.77 12.59 30.08
CA MET A 71 -2.11 12.07 30.35
C MET A 71 -2.36 12.10 31.86
N LYS A 72 -3.53 12.60 32.28
CA LYS A 72 -3.96 12.57 33.68
C LYS A 72 -5.28 11.82 33.77
N ASN A 73 -5.21 10.50 33.61
CA ASN A 73 -6.39 9.65 33.70
C ASN A 73 -6.48 8.97 35.06
N ASN A 74 -7.71 8.82 35.55
CA ASN A 74 -8.01 7.93 36.66
C ASN A 74 -8.17 6.49 36.11
N ILE A 75 -7.42 5.53 36.66
CA ILE A 75 -7.47 4.13 36.23
C ILE A 75 -8.02 3.30 37.38
N GLU A 76 -9.13 2.59 37.14
CA GLU A 76 -9.76 1.69 38.11
C GLU A 76 -9.77 0.26 37.56
N PHE A 77 -9.56 -0.73 38.44
CA PHE A 77 -9.63 -2.16 38.10
C PHE A 77 -10.75 -2.83 38.91
N LYS A 78 -11.82 -3.27 38.25
CA LYS A 78 -12.90 -4.04 38.85
C LYS A 78 -12.69 -5.53 38.63
N ASN A 79 -12.71 -6.29 39.71
CA ASN A 79 -12.62 -7.75 39.67
C ASN A 79 -13.91 -8.32 39.06
N ILE A 80 -13.81 -9.05 37.96
CA ILE A 80 -14.96 -9.66 37.30
C ILE A 80 -14.77 -11.15 37.08
N LYS A 81 -15.88 -11.83 36.81
CA LYS A 81 -15.90 -13.23 36.40
C LYS A 81 -16.53 -13.35 35.02
N VAL A 82 -15.75 -13.76 34.03
CA VAL A 82 -16.20 -13.96 32.65
C VAL A 82 -16.17 -15.43 32.26
N LYS A 83 -17.15 -15.86 31.46
CA LYS A 83 -17.16 -17.18 30.80
C LYS A 83 -16.71 -17.00 29.35
N GLY A 84 -15.68 -17.72 28.92
CA GLY A 84 -15.09 -17.60 27.59
C GLY A 84 -14.05 -16.48 27.47
N ASP A 85 -13.54 -16.27 26.25
CA ASP A 85 -12.47 -15.31 25.95
C ASP A 85 -13.06 -13.95 25.54
N ILE A 86 -13.49 -13.15 26.51
CA ILE A 86 -13.98 -11.77 26.28
C ILE A 86 -12.81 -10.77 26.33
N PHE A 87 -11.61 -11.18 25.93
CA PHE A 87 -10.42 -10.35 26.07
C PHE A 87 -10.34 -9.30 24.97
N THR A 88 -10.14 -8.06 25.38
CA THR A 88 -10.03 -6.92 24.47
C THR A 88 -8.68 -6.93 23.74
N SER A 89 -8.68 -6.65 22.44
CA SER A 89 -7.44 -6.54 21.66
C SER A 89 -6.63 -5.31 22.05
N ASN A 90 -5.30 -5.40 21.95
CA ASN A 90 -4.41 -4.29 22.30
C ASN A 90 -4.74 -3.00 21.53
N ASP A 91 -5.04 -3.10 20.24
CA ASP A 91 -5.37 -1.93 19.41
C ASP A 91 -6.66 -1.25 19.86
N PHE A 92 -7.68 -2.05 20.23
CA PHE A 92 -8.92 -1.51 20.76
C PHE A 92 -8.72 -0.87 22.13
N ILE A 93 -7.90 -1.46 23.00
CA ILE A 93 -7.55 -0.88 24.30
C ILE A 93 -6.87 0.47 24.11
N LYS A 94 -5.85 0.55 23.24
CA LYS A 94 -5.15 1.82 22.95
C LYS A 94 -6.11 2.90 22.46
N LYS A 95 -7.02 2.55 21.54
CA LYS A 95 -8.03 3.46 21.02
C LYS A 95 -8.99 3.92 22.13
N SER A 96 -9.52 2.98 22.91
CA SER A 96 -10.46 3.26 23.99
C SER A 96 -9.86 4.13 25.09
N ILE A 97 -8.57 3.95 25.41
CA ILE A 97 -7.85 4.83 26.36
C ILE A 97 -7.83 6.27 25.86
N LEU A 98 -7.54 6.49 24.57
CA LEU A 98 -7.50 7.83 23.97
C LEU A 98 -8.89 8.47 23.94
N GLU A 99 -9.91 7.73 23.47
CA GLU A 99 -11.31 8.18 23.42
C GLU A 99 -11.82 8.62 24.80
N ASN A 100 -11.40 7.94 25.88
CA ASN A 100 -11.83 8.25 27.24
C ASN A 100 -10.86 9.17 28.01
N SER A 101 -9.79 9.65 27.37
CA SER A 101 -8.81 10.54 28.01
C SER A 101 -9.25 12.00 28.07
N ASN A 102 -10.28 12.39 27.30
CA ASN A 102 -10.77 13.76 27.17
C ASN A 102 -9.67 14.80 26.81
N ILE A 103 -8.58 14.35 26.17
CA ILE A 103 -7.47 15.24 25.80
C ILE A 103 -7.81 15.92 24.48
N LYS A 104 -7.81 17.25 24.51
CA LYS A 104 -7.99 18.10 23.32
C LYS A 104 -6.70 18.82 22.98
N VAL A 105 -6.38 18.87 21.70
CA VAL A 105 -5.20 19.56 21.18
C VAL A 105 -5.57 20.46 20.02
N THR A 106 -4.76 21.48 19.77
CA THR A 106 -4.85 22.24 18.52
C THR A 106 -4.26 21.39 17.41
N ALA A 107 -5.09 21.01 16.45
CA ALA A 107 -4.73 20.16 15.33
C ALA A 107 -5.15 20.81 14.00
N PHE A 108 -4.69 20.21 12.91
CA PHE A 108 -4.80 20.78 11.57
C PHE A 108 -5.71 19.92 10.71
N LYS A 109 -6.89 20.44 10.41
CA LYS A 109 -7.81 19.83 9.46
C LYS A 109 -7.26 20.00 8.05
N VAL A 110 -6.96 18.90 7.38
CA VAL A 110 -6.38 18.86 6.04
C VAL A 110 -7.50 18.60 5.02
N LYS A 111 -7.69 19.55 4.11
CA LYS A 111 -8.55 19.39 2.93
C LYS A 111 -7.73 19.47 1.67
N LEU A 112 -7.88 18.53 0.76
CA LEU A 112 -7.31 18.64 -0.59
C LEU A 112 -8.34 19.33 -1.47
N GLN A 113 -8.07 20.58 -1.84
CA GLN A 113 -9.04 21.51 -2.40
C GLN A 113 -10.23 21.72 -1.45
N ASP A 114 -11.32 20.96 -1.64
CA ASP A 114 -12.52 21.01 -0.80
C ASP A 114 -12.88 19.64 -0.19
N GLU A 115 -12.14 18.58 -0.56
CA GLU A 115 -12.32 17.23 -0.04
C GLU A 115 -11.63 17.10 1.33
N PHE A 116 -12.36 16.64 2.34
CA PHE A 116 -11.77 16.37 3.65
C PHE A 116 -10.96 15.07 3.60
N ILE A 117 -9.69 15.18 3.98
CA ILE A 117 -8.75 14.06 3.92
C ILE A 117 -8.51 13.48 5.33
N GLY A 118 -8.40 14.35 6.33
CA GLY A 118 -8.23 13.98 7.72
C GLY A 118 -7.56 15.07 8.55
N ILE A 119 -7.04 14.72 9.71
CA ILE A 119 -6.52 15.66 10.72
C ILE A 119 -5.10 15.25 11.11
N LEU A 120 -4.17 16.22 11.15
CA LEU A 120 -2.79 16.03 11.61
C LEU A 120 -2.46 16.87 12.83
N SER A 121 -1.50 16.40 13.63
CA SER A 121 -1.19 17.02 14.91
C SER A 121 -0.47 18.36 14.77
N ASN A 122 0.35 18.53 13.72
CA ASN A 122 1.17 19.71 13.54
C ASN A 122 1.57 19.94 12.06
N LYS A 123 2.10 21.14 11.77
CA LYS A 123 2.56 21.52 10.42
C LYS A 123 3.73 20.68 9.90
N LYS A 124 4.53 20.05 10.77
CA LYS A 124 5.64 19.18 10.37
C LYS A 124 5.12 17.89 9.75
N GLU A 125 4.11 17.26 10.36
CA GLU A 125 3.45 16.06 9.81
C GLU A 125 2.85 16.34 8.42
N ILE A 126 2.35 17.55 8.16
CA ILE A 126 1.82 17.95 6.85
C ILE A 126 2.93 17.99 5.79
N LYS A 127 4.13 18.50 6.15
CA LYS A 127 5.28 18.51 5.25
C LYS A 127 5.76 17.09 4.94
N GLU A 128 5.85 16.25 5.97
CA GLU A 128 6.22 14.83 5.82
C GLU A 128 5.22 14.08 4.92
N LEU A 129 3.92 14.34 5.10
CA LEU A 129 2.88 13.79 4.22
C LEU A 129 3.07 14.21 2.77
N ASN A 130 3.38 15.50 2.52
CA ASN A 130 3.67 15.96 1.17
C ASN A 130 4.90 15.28 0.57
N GLU A 131 5.97 15.05 1.34
CA GLU A 131 7.15 14.33 0.87
C GLU A 131 6.82 12.90 0.45
N ILE A 132 6.03 12.18 1.25
CA ILE A 132 5.57 10.81 0.95
C ILE A 132 4.77 10.79 -0.36
N ILE A 133 3.81 11.70 -0.51
CA ILE A 133 2.94 11.78 -1.69
C ILE A 133 3.74 12.22 -2.93
N ASN A 134 4.63 13.19 -2.79
CA ASN A 134 5.48 13.64 -3.88
C ASN A 134 6.44 12.54 -4.35
N LYS A 135 7.06 11.80 -3.43
CA LYS A 135 7.92 10.67 -3.78
C LYS A 135 7.16 9.58 -4.54
N LYS A 136 5.92 9.31 -4.15
CA LYS A 136 5.12 8.22 -4.72
C LYS A 136 4.44 8.59 -6.04
N TYR A 137 3.95 9.82 -6.15
CA TYR A 137 3.07 10.25 -7.26
C TYR A 137 3.68 11.39 -8.09
N SER A 138 4.86 11.90 -7.73
CA SER A 138 5.46 13.09 -8.34
C SER A 138 4.52 14.30 -8.33
N VAL A 139 3.72 14.43 -7.26
CA VAL A 139 2.75 15.51 -7.04
C VAL A 139 3.11 16.26 -5.76
N ASN A 140 3.29 17.57 -5.89
CA ASN A 140 3.32 18.47 -4.74
C ASN A 140 1.87 18.83 -4.38
N ILE A 141 1.43 18.42 -3.19
CA ILE A 141 0.07 18.67 -2.70
C ILE A 141 -0.02 19.92 -1.82
N ILE A 142 1.11 20.50 -1.40
CA ILE A 142 1.11 21.67 -0.50
C ILE A 142 0.29 22.83 -1.07
N ASP A 143 0.43 23.11 -2.37
CA ASP A 143 -0.26 24.22 -3.03
C ASP A 143 -1.76 23.98 -3.22
N HIS A 144 -2.22 22.75 -2.97
CA HIS A 144 -3.60 22.33 -3.16
C HIS A 144 -4.29 21.93 -1.86
N ILE A 145 -3.58 21.96 -0.74
CA ILE A 145 -4.15 21.68 0.57
C ILE A 145 -4.62 22.97 1.23
N LYS A 146 -5.87 22.99 1.69
CA LYS A 146 -6.38 23.97 2.65
C LYS A 146 -6.25 23.39 4.05
N ILE A 147 -5.68 24.19 4.95
CA ILE A 147 -5.45 23.81 6.34
C ILE A 147 -6.28 24.73 7.24
N LYS A 148 -6.97 24.14 8.21
CA LYS A 148 -7.68 24.90 9.25
C LYS A 148 -7.29 24.38 10.63
N GLU A 149 -6.89 25.30 11.51
CA GLU A 149 -6.60 25.00 12.92
C GLU A 149 -7.92 24.85 13.69
N GLU A 150 -8.09 23.73 14.40
CA GLU A 150 -9.26 23.45 15.23
C GLU A 150 -8.82 22.71 16.51
N THR A 151 -9.57 22.90 17.60
CA THR A 151 -9.39 22.14 18.82
C THR A 151 -10.13 20.81 18.71
N ILE A 152 -9.38 19.72 18.66
CA ILE A 152 -9.89 18.39 18.33
C ILE A 152 -9.41 17.40 19.40
N SER A 153 -10.21 16.37 19.67
CA SER A 153 -9.82 15.30 20.58
C SER A 153 -8.75 14.40 19.94
N VAL A 154 -7.78 13.93 20.73
CA VAL A 154 -6.58 13.22 20.21
C VAL A 154 -6.91 11.94 19.44
N GLU A 155 -8.02 11.28 19.75
CA GLU A 155 -8.52 10.08 19.08
C GLU A 155 -8.96 10.32 17.64
N GLU A 156 -9.32 11.55 17.27
CA GLU A 156 -9.73 11.91 15.91
C GLU A 156 -8.53 12.26 15.01
N ILE A 157 -7.31 12.32 15.58
CA ILE A 157 -6.10 12.72 14.85
C ILE A 157 -5.50 11.51 14.15
N ASN A 158 -5.52 11.54 12.82
CA ASN A 158 -5.00 10.47 11.99
C ASN A 158 -3.48 10.34 12.09
N THR A 159 -2.96 9.16 11.75
CA THR A 159 -1.53 9.00 11.50
C THR A 159 -1.17 9.48 10.09
N ILE A 160 0.12 9.76 9.85
CA ILE A 160 0.59 10.15 8.51
C ILE A 160 0.31 9.05 7.49
N ASP A 161 0.52 7.78 7.87
CA ASP A 161 0.30 6.63 6.99
C ASP A 161 -1.17 6.47 6.61
N GLU A 162 -2.07 6.62 7.59
CA GLU A 162 -3.51 6.60 7.34
C GLU A 162 -3.90 7.74 6.39
N LEU A 163 -3.37 8.94 6.61
CA LEU A 163 -3.64 10.08 5.74
C LEU A 163 -3.08 9.89 4.34
N ALA A 164 -1.90 9.30 4.19
CA ALA A 164 -1.32 8.97 2.90
C ALA A 164 -2.20 7.98 2.12
N ILE A 165 -2.82 7.02 2.80
CA ILE A 165 -3.79 6.09 2.20
C ILE A 165 -5.06 6.84 1.78
N ASN A 166 -5.61 7.70 2.64
CA ASN A 166 -6.80 8.49 2.30
C ASN A 166 -6.55 9.40 1.09
N ILE A 167 -5.40 10.08 1.05
CA ILE A 167 -4.97 10.89 -0.09
C ILE A 167 -4.81 10.03 -1.35
N SER A 168 -4.23 8.84 -1.24
CA SER A 168 -4.09 7.93 -2.40
C SER A 168 -5.43 7.53 -3.01
N LYS A 169 -6.49 7.50 -2.19
CA LYS A 169 -7.88 7.18 -2.60
C LYS A 169 -8.68 8.41 -3.03
N SER A 170 -8.19 9.63 -2.77
CA SER A 170 -8.90 10.87 -3.10
C SER A 170 -9.14 11.00 -4.60
N GLN A 171 -10.41 11.23 -4.97
CA GLN A 171 -10.78 11.49 -6.36
C GLN A 171 -10.12 12.77 -6.88
N LYS A 172 -9.93 13.78 -6.03
CA LYS A 172 -9.27 15.03 -6.40
C LYS A 172 -7.81 14.81 -6.76
N LEU A 173 -7.09 13.97 -6.01
CA LEU A 173 -5.72 13.60 -6.36
C LEU A 173 -5.67 12.82 -7.68
N GLN A 174 -6.58 11.86 -7.87
CA GLN A 174 -6.67 11.10 -9.13
C GLN A 174 -6.92 12.03 -10.32
N ASN A 175 -7.84 12.98 -10.18
CA ASN A 175 -8.12 13.98 -11.19
C ASN A 175 -6.90 14.90 -11.44
N PHE A 176 -6.16 15.29 -10.41
CA PHE A 176 -4.94 16.08 -10.55
C PHE A 176 -3.82 15.32 -11.28
N MET A 177 -3.65 14.03 -10.96
CA MET A 177 -2.72 13.16 -11.68
C MET A 177 -3.14 13.01 -13.15
N ASN A 178 -4.44 12.89 -13.41
CA ASN A 178 -4.98 12.83 -14.77
C ASN A 178 -4.83 14.16 -15.52
N SER A 179 -5.05 15.31 -14.88
CA SER A 179 -4.86 16.62 -15.51
C SER A 179 -3.40 16.94 -15.77
N LYS A 180 -2.49 16.53 -14.88
CA LYS A 180 -1.03 16.66 -15.07
C LYS A 180 -0.51 15.75 -16.17
N ARG A 181 -1.10 14.55 -16.34
CA ARG A 181 -0.90 13.69 -17.51
C ARG A 181 -1.36 14.41 -18.79
N LEU A 182 -2.60 14.92 -18.81
CA LEU A 182 -3.15 15.65 -19.95
C LEU A 182 -2.31 16.89 -20.33
N SER A 183 -1.81 17.66 -19.37
CA SER A 183 -0.98 18.85 -19.63
C SER A 183 0.45 18.52 -20.09
N ARG A 184 0.92 17.29 -19.85
CA ARG A 184 2.22 16.79 -20.34
C ARG A 184 2.16 16.19 -21.74
N GLY A 185 0.99 16.24 -22.39
CA GLY A 185 0.78 15.58 -23.67
C GLY A 185 0.53 14.08 -23.54
N ASP A 186 0.29 13.54 -22.34
CA ASP A 186 -0.30 12.21 -22.17
C ASP A 186 -1.80 12.31 -22.45
N ILE A 187 -2.13 12.47 -23.73
CA ILE A 187 -3.45 12.16 -24.25
C ILE A 187 -3.71 10.68 -23.94
N ASN A 188 -4.79 10.39 -23.20
CA ASN A 188 -5.51 9.12 -23.29
C ASN A 188 -6.11 8.99 -24.70
N GLU A 189 -5.27 9.05 -25.74
CA GLU A 189 -5.58 8.29 -26.93
C GLU A 189 -5.47 6.82 -26.50
N GLU A 190 -6.54 6.08 -26.74
CA GLU A 190 -6.48 4.63 -26.79
C GLU A 190 -5.21 4.25 -27.54
N ILE A 191 -4.21 3.66 -26.86
CA ILE A 191 -2.91 3.35 -27.45
C ILE A 191 -3.19 2.42 -28.63
N ALA A 192 -3.18 3.00 -29.83
CA ALA A 192 -3.51 2.34 -31.08
C ALA A 192 -2.20 2.20 -31.88
N LEU A 193 -1.46 1.14 -31.58
CA LEU A 193 -0.23 0.81 -32.29
C LEU A 193 -0.57 0.31 -33.69
N ALA A 194 0.13 0.85 -34.70
CA ALA A 194 0.18 0.18 -35.99
C ALA A 194 1.08 -1.06 -35.89
N MET A 195 0.77 -2.10 -36.67
CA MET A 195 1.72 -3.20 -36.89
C MET A 195 3.06 -2.65 -37.40
N PRO A 196 4.19 -2.98 -36.74
CA PRO A 196 5.48 -2.38 -37.06
C PRO A 196 6.10 -2.91 -38.36
N THR A 197 5.60 -4.03 -38.88
CA THR A 197 6.02 -4.58 -40.16
C THR A 197 4.90 -5.44 -40.74
N ASN A 198 4.94 -5.67 -42.06
CA ASN A 198 4.04 -6.61 -42.71
C ASN A 198 4.64 -8.02 -42.61
N GLY A 199 4.08 -8.85 -41.72
CA GLY A 199 4.59 -10.19 -41.46
C GLY A 199 3.69 -11.00 -40.53
N CYS A 200 4.07 -12.25 -40.29
CA CYS A 200 3.31 -13.17 -39.45
C CYS A 200 3.84 -13.13 -38.01
N ILE A 201 2.94 -13.13 -37.03
CA ILE A 201 3.33 -13.30 -35.62
C ILE A 201 3.84 -14.73 -35.43
N THR A 202 5.14 -14.87 -35.17
CA THR A 202 5.80 -16.17 -34.97
C THR A 202 5.97 -16.50 -33.48
N SER A 203 6.04 -15.49 -32.61
CA SER A 203 6.09 -15.70 -31.16
C SER A 203 5.39 -14.59 -30.39
N LYS A 204 4.47 -14.96 -29.48
CA LYS A 204 3.72 -14.01 -28.66
C LYS A 204 4.47 -13.64 -27.38
N PHE A 205 4.04 -12.55 -26.75
CA PHE A 205 4.46 -12.15 -25.41
C PHE A 205 4.10 -13.22 -24.37
N GLY A 206 4.99 -13.47 -23.40
CA GLY A 206 4.74 -14.39 -22.28
C GLY A 206 5.74 -15.53 -22.15
N LYS A 207 5.42 -16.53 -21.31
CA LYS A 207 6.34 -17.62 -20.95
C LYS A 207 6.49 -18.63 -22.10
N ARG A 208 7.73 -18.88 -22.55
CA ARG A 208 8.09 -19.90 -23.55
C ARG A 208 9.34 -20.66 -23.13
N TRP A 209 9.28 -22.00 -23.15
CA TRP A 209 10.43 -22.89 -22.86
C TRP A 209 11.23 -22.49 -21.60
N GLY A 210 10.53 -22.16 -20.53
CA GLY A 210 11.14 -21.74 -19.25
C GLY A 210 11.69 -20.30 -19.21
N LYS A 211 11.61 -19.54 -20.30
CA LYS A 211 12.03 -18.12 -20.38
C LYS A 211 10.84 -17.21 -20.68
N PHE A 212 10.89 -15.96 -20.21
CA PHE A 212 9.83 -14.98 -20.47
C PHE A 212 10.16 -14.15 -21.70
N HIS A 213 9.24 -14.12 -22.67
CA HIS A 213 9.33 -13.32 -23.87
C HIS A 213 8.72 -11.94 -23.64
N LYS A 214 9.55 -10.89 -23.71
CA LYS A 214 9.21 -9.51 -23.36
C LYS A 214 8.47 -8.75 -24.46
N GLY A 215 8.25 -9.36 -25.62
CA GLY A 215 7.68 -8.70 -26.78
C GLY A 215 6.96 -9.67 -27.72
N LEU A 216 6.84 -9.25 -28.96
CA LEU A 216 6.21 -9.94 -30.07
C LEU A 216 7.25 -10.15 -31.17
N ASP A 217 7.42 -11.39 -31.61
CA ASP A 217 8.27 -11.69 -32.77
C ASP A 217 7.38 -11.74 -34.01
N ILE A 218 7.68 -10.90 -35.00
CA ILE A 218 6.95 -10.80 -36.26
C ILE A 218 7.92 -11.19 -37.38
N GLY A 219 7.71 -12.39 -37.93
CA GLY A 219 8.52 -12.95 -39.00
C GLY A 219 8.19 -12.30 -40.35
N ALA A 220 9.23 -11.85 -41.04
CA ALA A 220 9.17 -11.31 -42.39
C ALA A 220 10.54 -11.47 -43.07
N PRO A 221 10.63 -11.48 -44.41
CA PRO A 221 11.91 -11.55 -45.11
C PRO A 221 12.88 -10.43 -44.69
N SER A 222 14.18 -10.73 -44.66
CA SER A 222 15.21 -9.70 -44.38
C SER A 222 15.09 -8.56 -45.41
N GLY A 223 15.21 -7.32 -44.96
CA GLY A 223 14.99 -6.12 -45.78
C GLY A 223 13.55 -5.60 -45.79
N THR A 224 12.57 -6.37 -45.27
CA THR A 224 11.19 -5.88 -45.12
C THR A 224 11.16 -4.63 -44.25
N GLY A 225 10.40 -3.61 -44.63
CA GLY A 225 10.34 -2.35 -43.90
C GLY A 225 9.83 -2.52 -42.47
N ILE A 226 10.48 -1.83 -41.53
CA ILE A 226 10.00 -1.62 -40.16
C ILE A 226 9.54 -0.17 -40.05
N TYR A 227 8.35 0.04 -39.50
CA TYR A 227 7.68 1.33 -39.39
C TYR A 227 7.39 1.67 -37.92
N SER A 228 7.42 2.96 -37.58
CA SER A 228 7.05 3.40 -36.24
C SER A 228 5.59 3.10 -35.95
N SER A 229 5.31 2.37 -34.87
CA SER A 229 3.94 2.01 -34.47
C SER A 229 3.13 3.18 -33.93
N LEU A 230 3.79 4.25 -33.48
CA LEU A 230 3.19 5.46 -32.93
C LEU A 230 4.13 6.66 -33.11
N ASP A 231 3.61 7.89 -33.08
CA ASP A 231 4.39 9.13 -33.10
C ASP A 231 5.33 9.20 -31.91
N GLY A 232 6.58 9.62 -32.08
CA GLY A 232 7.50 9.72 -30.95
C GLY A 232 8.91 10.16 -31.31
N ARG A 233 9.77 10.22 -30.29
CA ARG A 233 11.18 10.61 -30.40
C ARG A 233 12.10 9.41 -30.22
N VAL A 234 13.03 9.23 -31.16
CA VAL A 234 14.05 8.17 -31.07
C VAL A 234 14.98 8.48 -29.90
N ILE A 235 15.00 7.60 -28.91
CA ILE A 235 15.88 7.70 -27.72
C ILE A 235 17.10 6.78 -27.83
N TYR A 236 17.07 5.80 -28.73
CA TYR A 236 18.20 4.93 -29.03
C TYR A 236 18.11 4.42 -30.47
N SER A 237 19.25 4.37 -31.16
CA SER A 237 19.40 3.74 -32.49
C SER A 237 20.84 3.26 -32.63
N GLY A 238 21.07 1.95 -32.57
CA GLY A 238 22.42 1.39 -32.50
C GLY A 238 22.44 -0.11 -32.23
N TRP A 239 23.57 -0.62 -31.74
CA TRP A 239 23.75 -2.03 -31.38
C TRP A 239 23.65 -2.26 -29.87
N GLU A 240 22.77 -3.16 -29.44
CA GLU A 240 22.62 -3.56 -28.05
C GLU A 240 22.74 -5.08 -27.92
N GLU A 241 23.46 -5.55 -26.90
CA GLU A 241 23.65 -6.98 -26.67
C GLU A 241 22.31 -7.71 -26.52
N GLY A 242 22.18 -8.87 -27.17
CA GLY A 242 20.93 -9.62 -27.23
C GLY A 242 19.93 -9.09 -28.27
N TYR A 243 19.70 -7.78 -28.35
CA TYR A 243 18.77 -7.18 -29.33
C TYR A 243 19.37 -7.00 -30.74
N GLY A 244 20.70 -6.95 -30.87
CA GLY A 244 21.36 -6.63 -32.14
C GLY A 244 21.17 -5.17 -32.51
N LYS A 245 20.92 -4.89 -33.80
CA LYS A 245 20.56 -3.53 -34.22
C LYS A 245 19.14 -3.21 -33.75
N VAL A 246 19.00 -2.14 -32.96
CA VAL A 246 17.76 -1.81 -32.27
C VAL A 246 17.45 -0.32 -32.32
N ILE A 247 16.16 -0.02 -32.42
CA ILE A 247 15.58 1.33 -32.32
C ILE A 247 14.68 1.35 -31.09
N LYS A 248 14.80 2.39 -30.26
CA LYS A 248 13.87 2.66 -29.15
C LYS A 248 13.25 4.03 -29.34
N ILE A 249 11.92 4.11 -29.30
CA ILE A 249 11.16 5.34 -29.54
C ILE A 249 10.32 5.64 -28.29
N GLN A 250 10.49 6.84 -27.75
CA GLN A 250 9.69 7.38 -26.66
C GLN A 250 8.48 8.10 -27.23
N HIS A 251 7.28 7.70 -26.82
CA HIS A 251 6.02 8.29 -27.27
C HIS A 251 5.45 9.29 -26.25
N SER A 252 5.57 8.98 -24.95
CA SER A 252 5.13 9.82 -23.83
C SER A 252 6.04 9.61 -22.61
N SER A 253 5.80 10.16 -21.41
CA SER A 253 6.72 9.95 -20.27
C SER A 253 6.89 8.50 -19.83
N GLU A 254 5.87 7.68 -20.06
CA GLU A 254 5.85 6.28 -19.62
C GLU A 254 5.95 5.27 -20.77
N LEU A 255 5.76 5.69 -22.03
CA LEU A 255 5.54 4.76 -23.14
C LEU A 255 6.71 4.70 -24.12
N ILE A 256 7.30 3.51 -24.30
CA ILE A 256 8.41 3.24 -25.23
C ILE A 256 8.05 2.05 -26.12
N THR A 257 8.36 2.14 -27.42
CA THR A 257 8.43 0.97 -28.30
C THR A 257 9.88 0.63 -28.65
N ILE A 258 10.15 -0.66 -28.83
CA ILE A 258 11.48 -1.20 -29.14
C ILE A 258 11.36 -2.09 -30.39
N TYR A 259 12.25 -1.88 -31.36
CA TYR A 259 12.31 -2.61 -32.62
C TYR A 259 13.71 -3.20 -32.77
N ALA A 260 13.85 -4.50 -32.59
CA ALA A 260 15.14 -5.18 -32.52
C ALA A 260 15.34 -6.20 -33.65
N HIS A 261 16.55 -6.76 -33.70
CA HIS A 261 17.03 -7.68 -34.74
C HIS A 261 17.09 -7.06 -36.14
N CYS A 262 17.14 -5.73 -36.25
CA CYS A 262 17.13 -5.03 -37.52
C CYS A 262 18.35 -5.39 -38.39
N SER A 263 18.19 -5.36 -39.71
CA SER A 263 19.33 -5.42 -40.65
C SER A 263 19.90 -4.03 -40.91
N ASN A 264 19.04 -3.01 -40.96
CA ASN A 264 19.41 -1.62 -41.17
C ASN A 264 18.59 -0.66 -40.29
N LEU A 265 19.17 0.50 -39.96
CA LEU A 265 18.58 1.55 -39.13
C LEU A 265 18.58 2.86 -39.92
N TYR A 266 17.41 3.51 -40.07
CA TYR A 266 17.26 4.73 -40.87
C TYR A 266 17.10 6.01 -40.06
N VAL A 267 17.03 5.88 -38.74
CA VAL A 267 16.77 7.00 -37.84
C VAL A 267 17.89 7.15 -36.82
N LYS A 268 18.08 8.38 -36.34
CA LYS A 268 19.13 8.73 -35.36
C LYS A 268 18.52 9.19 -34.04
N VAL A 269 19.29 9.07 -32.96
CA VAL A 269 18.88 9.56 -31.63
C VAL A 269 18.50 11.05 -31.71
N GLY A 270 17.37 11.40 -31.10
CA GLY A 270 16.81 12.75 -31.08
C GLY A 270 15.83 13.06 -32.22
N GLN A 271 15.78 12.24 -33.28
CA GLN A 271 14.84 12.39 -34.39
C GLN A 271 13.40 12.15 -33.91
N TYR A 272 12.48 13.01 -34.33
CA TYR A 272 11.04 12.78 -34.20
C TYR A 272 10.54 12.02 -35.41
N VAL A 273 9.73 10.99 -35.20
CA VAL A 273 9.16 10.13 -36.26
C VAL A 273 7.65 10.04 -36.09
N LYS A 274 6.94 9.95 -37.21
CA LYS A 274 5.48 9.77 -37.23
C LYS A 274 5.10 8.29 -37.30
N LYS A 275 3.90 7.95 -36.82
CA LYS A 275 3.28 6.64 -37.01
C LYS A 275 3.26 6.29 -38.50
N GLY A 276 3.74 5.09 -38.83
CA GLY A 276 3.88 4.61 -40.20
C GLY A 276 5.13 5.10 -40.94
N GLU A 277 6.00 5.90 -40.33
CA GLU A 277 7.29 6.28 -40.92
C GLU A 277 8.25 5.09 -40.92
N LYS A 278 8.95 4.84 -42.04
CA LYS A 278 9.92 3.73 -42.14
C LYS A 278 11.16 4.08 -41.32
N ILE A 279 11.44 3.28 -40.29
CA ILE A 279 12.53 3.52 -39.33
C ILE A 279 13.70 2.55 -39.49
N GLY A 280 13.49 1.40 -40.13
CA GLY A 280 14.52 0.38 -40.33
C GLY A 280 14.05 -0.76 -41.21
N GLU A 281 14.79 -1.87 -41.17
CA GLU A 281 14.49 -3.07 -41.94
C GLU A 281 14.66 -4.33 -41.10
N VAL A 282 13.78 -5.31 -41.35
CA VAL A 282 13.83 -6.63 -40.74
C VAL A 282 15.16 -7.30 -41.05
N GLY A 283 15.71 -7.98 -40.05
CA GLY A 283 16.97 -8.70 -40.17
C GLY A 283 17.02 -9.88 -39.22
N SER A 284 18.24 -10.32 -38.92
CA SER A 284 18.50 -11.42 -38.00
C SER A 284 19.76 -11.13 -37.17
N THR A 285 19.92 -9.89 -36.71
CA THR A 285 21.08 -9.46 -35.90
C THR A 285 20.87 -9.74 -34.41
N GLY A 286 21.95 -9.82 -33.63
CA GLY A 286 21.87 -10.13 -32.21
C GLY A 286 21.46 -11.58 -31.95
N ARG A 287 20.66 -11.83 -30.90
CA ARG A 287 20.21 -13.17 -30.54
C ARG A 287 18.91 -13.52 -31.27
N SER A 288 19.02 -13.83 -32.55
CA SER A 288 17.92 -14.21 -33.43
C SER A 288 18.16 -15.59 -34.07
N THR A 289 17.09 -16.36 -34.30
CA THR A 289 17.13 -17.67 -34.99
C THR A 289 16.75 -17.58 -36.47
N GLY A 290 16.40 -16.39 -36.97
CA GLY A 290 16.01 -16.16 -38.36
C GLY A 290 15.37 -14.78 -38.57
N PRO A 291 15.06 -14.38 -39.82
CA PRO A 291 14.52 -13.06 -40.11
C PRO A 291 13.20 -12.74 -39.40
N HIS A 292 13.22 -11.77 -38.48
CA HIS A 292 12.04 -11.22 -37.80
C HIS A 292 12.36 -9.86 -37.16
N VAL A 293 11.32 -9.09 -36.83
CA VAL A 293 11.44 -7.98 -35.87
C VAL A 293 10.97 -8.45 -34.50
N HIS A 294 11.78 -8.22 -33.48
CA HIS A 294 11.35 -8.34 -32.09
C HIS A 294 10.82 -6.98 -31.63
N PHE A 295 9.52 -6.94 -31.34
CA PHE A 295 8.79 -5.73 -31.02
C PHE A 295 8.35 -5.72 -29.54
N GLU A 296 8.83 -4.77 -28.76
CA GLU A 296 8.36 -4.58 -27.38
C GLU A 296 7.56 -3.29 -27.24
N LEU A 297 6.55 -3.34 -26.37
CA LEU A 297 5.91 -2.18 -25.78
C LEU A 297 6.32 -2.14 -24.31
N ARG A 298 6.82 -0.99 -23.83
CA ARG A 298 7.11 -0.78 -22.41
C ARG A 298 6.29 0.36 -21.85
N LYS A 299 5.67 0.13 -20.69
CA LYS A 299 4.99 1.15 -19.90
C LYS A 299 5.69 1.28 -18.55
N ASN A 300 6.13 2.48 -18.18
CA ASN A 300 6.98 2.71 -16.99
C ASN A 300 8.22 1.79 -16.97
N ASN A 301 8.83 1.59 -18.15
CA ASN A 301 9.97 0.69 -18.36
C ASN A 301 9.70 -0.82 -18.15
N GLU A 302 8.47 -1.22 -17.86
CA GLU A 302 8.06 -2.62 -17.73
C GLU A 302 7.48 -3.16 -19.05
N PRO A 303 7.88 -4.35 -19.53
CA PRO A 303 7.33 -4.97 -20.74
C PRO A 303 5.83 -5.26 -20.62
N CYS A 304 5.08 -4.88 -21.64
CA CYS A 304 3.64 -5.11 -21.79
C CYS A 304 3.36 -5.92 -23.05
N ASN A 305 2.26 -6.67 -23.08
CA ASN A 305 1.84 -7.41 -24.28
C ASN A 305 1.41 -6.43 -25.40
N PRO A 306 2.16 -6.30 -26.51
CA PRO A 306 1.85 -5.31 -27.55
C PRO A 306 0.58 -5.65 -28.33
N LEU A 307 0.21 -6.93 -28.43
CA LEU A 307 -0.98 -7.40 -29.17
C LEU A 307 -2.29 -6.76 -28.70
N ILE A 308 -2.37 -6.36 -27.42
CA ILE A 308 -3.60 -5.77 -26.85
C ILE A 308 -3.84 -4.36 -27.39
N TYR A 309 -2.79 -3.71 -27.90
CA TYR A 309 -2.79 -2.32 -28.33
C TYR A 309 -2.65 -2.15 -29.85
N ILE A 310 -2.43 -3.24 -30.59
CA ILE A 310 -2.34 -3.20 -32.04
C ILE A 310 -3.75 -3.11 -32.63
N LYS A 311 -3.97 -2.14 -33.52
CA LYS A 311 -5.22 -1.91 -34.25
C LYS A 311 -5.03 -1.92 -35.76
#